data_AF-Q2IGM6-F1
#
_entry.id   AF-Q2IGM6-F1
#
_cell.length_a   1.000
_cell.length_b   1.000
_cell.length_c   1.000
_cell.angle_alpha   90.00
_cell.angle_beta   90.00
_cell.angle_gamma   90.00
#
_symmetry.space_group_name_H-M   'P 1'
#
loop_
_entity.id
_entity.type
_entity.pdbx_description
1 polymer ?
#
loop_
_entity_poly.entity_id
_entity_poly.type
_entity_poly.pdbx_seq_one_letter_code
_entity_poly.pdbx_strand_id
1 'polypeptide(L)'
;MSEVSPASPSGAGHARRHFLLDRGFQLKYALTMAGAGLVVAVAFGLWLHQAHAQATALLPQDADTRALIARSDRLLLAAFAGIALLLSGALGLLGIVITHRVAGPVFVMGHYLSIMAQGRFPRMRTLRRGDELKAFFRTFLEAVDAMKAREARHAAVLEAAVERMRAAEAHAPELAPAIEALAAAARERRAALAIDDPEPTPIAVPAPRQGAAGR
;
A
#
# COMPACT_ATOMS: atom_id res chain seq x y z
N MET A 1 -17.71 31.46 46.07
CA MET A 1 -18.42 31.72 44.79
C MET A 1 -17.48 31.31 43.68
N SER A 2 -18.01 30.51 42.75
CA SER A 2 -17.32 29.53 41.92
C SER A 2 -16.26 30.10 40.97
N GLU A 3 -15.14 29.37 40.90
CA GLU A 3 -14.08 29.56 39.91
C GLU A 3 -14.60 29.22 38.49
N VAL A 4 -14.22 30.08 37.54
CA VAL A 4 -14.50 29.94 36.12
C VAL A 4 -13.57 28.86 35.54
N SER A 5 -14.17 27.79 35.03
CA SER A 5 -13.50 26.76 34.24
C SER A 5 -13.25 27.26 32.82
N PRO A 6 -12.01 27.24 32.28
CA PRO A 6 -11.80 27.51 30.86
C PRO A 6 -12.02 26.23 30.05
N ALA A 7 -13.06 26.25 29.22
CA ALA A 7 -13.31 25.25 28.19
C ALA A 7 -12.14 25.17 27.21
N SER A 8 -11.62 23.96 26.99
CA SER A 8 -10.62 23.69 25.95
C SER A 8 -11.29 23.67 24.57
N PRO A 9 -10.81 24.43 23.57
CA PRO A 9 -11.32 24.30 22.21
C PRO A 9 -10.74 23.03 21.56
N SER A 10 -11.62 22.04 21.32
CA SER A 10 -11.34 20.88 20.48
C SER A 10 -11.17 21.30 19.02
N GLY A 11 -9.93 21.60 18.62
CA GLY A 11 -9.55 21.77 17.22
C GLY A 11 -9.53 20.44 16.49
N ALA A 12 -10.69 19.97 16.01
CA ALA A 12 -10.77 18.87 15.06
C ALA A 12 -10.17 19.31 13.71
N GLY A 13 -8.85 19.19 13.60
CA GLY A 13 -8.13 19.36 12.35
C GLY A 13 -8.61 18.31 11.35
N HIS A 14 -9.26 18.77 10.28
CA HIS A 14 -9.63 17.93 9.15
C HIS A 14 -8.35 17.41 8.49
N ALA A 15 -7.91 16.22 8.90
CA ALA A 15 -6.77 15.52 8.30
C ALA A 15 -7.06 15.30 6.81
N ARG A 16 -6.47 16.15 5.97
CA ARG A 16 -6.59 16.08 4.52
C ARG A 16 -6.04 14.72 4.10
N ARG A 17 -6.95 13.84 3.68
CA ARG A 17 -6.66 12.47 3.25
C ARG A 17 -5.78 12.52 2.01
N HIS A 18 -4.47 12.35 2.19
CA HIS A 18 -3.53 12.28 1.09
C HIS A 18 -3.67 10.89 0.43
N PHE A 19 -4.65 10.75 -0.48
CA PHE A 19 -5.03 9.50 -1.16
C PHE A 19 -3.98 8.93 -2.14
N LEU A 20 -2.79 9.51 -2.16
CA LEU A 20 -1.72 9.19 -3.09
C LEU A 20 -0.50 8.76 -2.29
N LEU A 21 -0.56 7.52 -1.83
CA LEU A 21 0.49 6.84 -1.05
C LEU A 21 1.73 6.55 -1.91
N ASP A 22 1.54 6.38 -3.21
CA ASP A 22 2.61 6.27 -4.20
C ASP A 22 2.13 6.72 -5.60
N ARG A 23 2.31 8.02 -5.90
CA ARG A 23 1.91 8.62 -7.20
C ARG A 23 2.65 7.99 -8.37
N GLY A 24 3.91 7.60 -8.16
CA GLY A 24 4.76 7.04 -9.20
C GLY A 24 4.29 5.66 -9.62
N PHE A 25 4.02 4.78 -8.65
CA PHE A 25 3.53 3.43 -8.93
C PHE A 25 2.16 3.44 -9.63
N GLN A 26 1.18 4.19 -9.11
CA GLN A 26 -0.15 4.27 -9.71
C GLN A 26 -0.12 4.84 -11.14
N LEU A 27 0.63 5.92 -11.36
CA LEU A 27 0.70 6.54 -12.68
C LEU A 27 1.42 5.64 -13.69
N LYS A 28 2.47 4.93 -13.28
CA LYS A 28 3.17 3.96 -14.14
C LYS A 28 2.21 2.89 -14.66
N TYR A 29 1.41 2.28 -13.78
CA TYR A 29 0.46 1.22 -14.15
C TYR A 29 -0.76 1.75 -14.91
N ALA A 30 -1.27 2.91 -14.53
CA ALA A 30 -2.35 3.57 -15.27
C ALA A 30 -1.93 3.90 -16.70
N LEU A 31 -0.74 4.47 -16.90
CA LEU A 31 -0.23 4.83 -18.21
C LEU A 31 0.10 3.58 -19.06
N THR A 32 0.64 2.52 -18.47
CA THR A 32 0.88 1.27 -19.19
C THR A 32 -0.43 0.61 -19.62
N MET A 33 -1.46 0.57 -18.78
CA MET A 33 -2.78 0.03 -19.15
C MET A 33 -3.46 0.89 -20.21
N ALA A 34 -3.46 2.21 -20.04
CA ALA A 34 -4.01 3.15 -21.03
C ALA A 34 -3.29 3.05 -22.38
N GLY A 35 -1.96 2.97 -22.36
CA GLY A 35 -1.11 2.84 -23.55
C GLY A 35 -1.32 1.50 -24.26
N ALA A 36 -1.36 0.38 -23.52
CA ALA A 36 -1.64 -0.93 -24.10
C ALA A 36 -3.04 -0.96 -24.75
N GLY A 37 -4.04 -0.41 -24.07
CA GLY A 37 -5.39 -0.26 -24.63
C GLY A 37 -5.42 0.59 -25.90
N LEU A 38 -4.67 1.70 -25.92
CA LEU A 38 -4.56 2.57 -27.09
C LEU A 38 -3.91 1.85 -28.28
N VAL A 39 -2.83 1.09 -28.03
CA VAL A 39 -2.17 0.29 -29.08
C VAL A 39 -3.14 -0.72 -29.70
N VAL A 40 -3.89 -1.45 -28.87
CA VAL A 40 -4.89 -2.41 -29.35
C VAL A 40 -6.00 -1.69 -30.13
N ALA A 41 -6.50 -0.57 -29.63
CA ALA A 41 -7.54 0.20 -30.29
C ALA A 41 -7.09 0.77 -31.64
N VAL A 42 -5.84 1.25 -31.75
CA VAL A 42 -5.26 1.72 -33.02
C VAL A 42 -5.12 0.57 -34.00
N ALA A 43 -4.58 -0.58 -33.58
CA ALA A 43 -4.45 -1.76 -34.44
C ALA A 43 -5.82 -2.21 -34.98
N PHE A 44 -6.82 -2.27 -34.12
CA PHE A 44 -8.18 -2.64 -34.51
C PHE A 44 -8.84 -1.58 -35.42
N GLY A 45 -8.61 -0.30 -35.13
CA GLY A 45 -9.09 0.81 -35.95
C GLY A 45 -8.49 0.79 -37.36
N LEU A 46 -7.19 0.52 -37.49
CA LEU A 46 -6.52 0.34 -38.78
C LEU A 46 -7.06 -0.86 -39.55
N TRP A 47 -7.24 -2.00 -38.85
CA TRP A 47 -7.79 -3.21 -39.45
C TRP A 47 -9.22 -2.97 -39.98
N LEU A 48 -10.06 -2.30 -39.20
CA LEU A 48 -11.44 -2.00 -39.57
C LEU A 48 -11.53 -0.93 -40.68
N HIS A 49 -10.62 0.05 -40.69
CA HIS A 49 -10.50 1.00 -41.79
C HIS A 49 -10.07 0.30 -43.09
N GLN A 50 -9.10 -0.63 -43.02
CA GLN A 50 -8.69 -1.43 -44.17
C GLN A 50 -9.84 -2.29 -44.69
N ALA A 51 -10.60 -2.93 -43.80
CA ALA A 51 -11.79 -3.69 -44.18
C ALA A 51 -12.87 -2.80 -44.83
N HIS A 52 -13.08 -1.59 -44.31
CA HIS A 52 -14.01 -0.62 -44.90
C HIS A 52 -13.56 -0.19 -46.31
N ALA A 53 -12.27 0.10 -46.50
CA ALA A 53 -11.71 0.44 -47.80
C ALA A 53 -11.85 -0.69 -48.82
N GLN A 54 -11.67 -1.95 -48.39
CA GLN A 54 -11.90 -3.12 -49.24
C GLN A 54 -13.38 -3.26 -49.65
N ALA A 55 -14.30 -2.99 -48.73
CA ALA A 55 -15.74 -3.06 -49.00
C ALA A 55 -16.20 -1.96 -49.99
N THR A 56 -15.68 -0.75 -49.87
CA THR A 56 -16.07 0.38 -50.73
C THR A 56 -15.38 0.37 -52.09
N ALA A 57 -14.28 -0.35 -52.27
CA ALA A 57 -13.59 -0.49 -53.55
C ALA A 57 -14.45 -1.13 -54.66
N LEU A 58 -15.50 -1.87 -54.29
CA LEU A 58 -16.44 -2.51 -55.23
C LEU A 58 -17.57 -1.57 -55.69
N LEU A 59 -17.70 -0.39 -55.08
CA LEU A 59 -18.77 0.56 -55.39
C LEU A 59 -18.42 1.42 -56.62
N PRO A 60 -19.44 1.93 -57.35
CA PRO A 60 -19.25 2.88 -58.44
C PRO A 60 -18.40 4.10 -58.02
N GLN A 61 -17.49 4.52 -58.91
CA GLN A 61 -16.53 5.60 -58.65
C GLN A 61 -16.97 6.95 -59.26
N ASP A 62 -18.28 7.22 -59.28
CA ASP A 62 -18.81 8.53 -59.65
C ASP A 62 -18.47 9.60 -58.59
N ALA A 63 -18.71 10.88 -58.90
CA ALA A 63 -18.32 11.98 -58.02
C ALA A 63 -19.12 12.00 -56.70
N ASP A 64 -20.39 11.65 -56.75
CA ASP A 64 -21.30 11.70 -55.60
C ASP A 64 -21.00 10.55 -54.63
N THR A 65 -20.79 9.33 -55.15
CA THR A 65 -20.40 8.16 -54.34
C THR A 65 -19.06 8.38 -53.64
N ARG A 66 -18.06 8.95 -54.32
CA ARG A 66 -16.76 9.28 -53.71
C ARG A 66 -16.86 10.32 -52.60
N ALA A 67 -17.69 11.35 -52.79
CA ALA A 67 -17.93 12.35 -51.76
C ALA A 67 -18.60 11.74 -50.51
N LEU A 68 -19.55 10.82 -50.71
CA LEU A 68 -20.22 10.10 -49.63
C LEU A 68 -19.25 9.19 -48.86
N ILE A 69 -18.43 8.41 -49.56
CA ILE A 69 -17.40 7.54 -48.95
C ILE A 69 -16.42 8.39 -48.12
N ALA A 70 -15.90 9.49 -48.66
CA ALA A 70 -14.98 10.36 -47.93
C ALA A 70 -15.60 10.97 -46.66
N ARG A 71 -16.90 11.27 -46.66
CA ARG A 71 -17.62 11.72 -45.47
C ARG A 71 -17.79 10.59 -44.45
N SER A 72 -18.15 9.40 -44.91
CA SER A 72 -18.26 8.19 -44.09
C SER A 72 -16.92 7.86 -43.42
N ASP A 73 -15.83 7.86 -44.18
CA ASP A 73 -14.47 7.62 -43.69
C ASP A 73 -14.08 8.59 -42.58
N ARG A 74 -14.33 9.89 -42.76
CA ARG A 74 -14.05 10.89 -41.72
C ARG A 74 -14.87 10.64 -40.46
N LEU A 75 -16.15 10.31 -40.59
CA LEU A 75 -17.01 10.00 -39.44
C LEU A 75 -16.56 8.72 -38.71
N LEU A 76 -16.18 7.70 -39.47
CA LEU A 76 -15.73 6.40 -38.97
C LEU A 76 -14.38 6.52 -38.26
N LEU A 77 -13.42 7.24 -38.85
CA LEU A 77 -12.13 7.54 -38.21
C LEU A 77 -12.30 8.41 -36.96
N ALA A 78 -13.17 9.43 -37.00
CA ALA A 78 -13.46 10.25 -35.82
C ALA A 78 -14.12 9.43 -34.70
N ALA A 79 -15.05 8.54 -35.04
CA ALA A 79 -15.68 7.63 -34.10
C ALA A 79 -14.66 6.66 -33.48
N PHE A 80 -13.77 6.05 -34.26
CA PHE A 80 -12.73 5.18 -33.73
C PHE A 80 -11.72 5.92 -32.86
N ALA A 81 -11.29 7.11 -33.25
CA ALA A 81 -10.43 7.93 -32.41
C ALA A 81 -11.10 8.25 -31.06
N GLY A 82 -12.38 8.64 -31.08
CA GLY A 82 -13.16 8.90 -29.87
C GLY A 82 -13.28 7.67 -28.97
N ILE A 83 -13.64 6.51 -29.54
CA ILE A 83 -13.75 5.25 -28.79
C ILE A 83 -12.38 4.81 -28.24
N ALA A 84 -11.30 4.93 -29.02
CA ALA A 84 -9.95 4.58 -28.60
C ALA A 84 -9.50 5.43 -27.41
N LEU A 85 -9.73 6.74 -27.44
CA LEU A 85 -9.42 7.65 -26.34
C LEU A 85 -10.26 7.33 -25.09
N LEU A 86 -11.56 7.08 -25.28
CA LEU A 86 -12.45 6.70 -24.18
C LEU A 86 -12.01 5.39 -23.51
N LEU A 87 -11.71 4.36 -24.31
CA LEU A 87 -11.28 3.05 -23.82
C LEU A 87 -9.91 3.14 -23.13
N SER A 88 -8.96 3.86 -23.73
CA SER A 88 -7.64 4.11 -23.14
C SER A 88 -7.77 4.82 -21.78
N GLY A 89 -8.60 5.86 -21.70
CA GLY A 89 -8.92 6.54 -20.45
C GLY A 89 -9.54 5.60 -19.42
N ALA A 90 -10.57 4.84 -19.80
CA ALA A 90 -11.24 3.88 -18.93
C ALA A 90 -10.28 2.81 -18.37
N LEU A 91 -9.39 2.27 -19.20
CA LEU A 91 -8.35 1.33 -18.79
C LEU A 91 -7.32 1.98 -17.86
N GLY A 92 -6.95 3.24 -18.10
CA GLY A 92 -6.11 4.02 -17.19
C GLY A 92 -6.75 4.19 -15.81
N LEU A 93 -8.03 4.59 -15.77
CA LEU A 93 -8.80 4.68 -14.52
C LEU A 93 -8.90 3.33 -13.81
N LEU A 94 -9.16 2.24 -14.55
CA LEU A 94 -9.17 0.89 -14.02
C LEU A 94 -7.81 0.51 -13.41
N GLY A 95 -6.72 0.86 -14.08
CA GLY A 95 -5.36 0.71 -13.57
C GLY A 95 -5.20 1.38 -12.20
N ILE A 96 -5.62 2.65 -12.07
CA ILE A 96 -5.57 3.37 -10.78
C ILE A 96 -6.37 2.64 -9.70
N VAL A 97 -7.59 2.20 -10.01
CA VAL A 97 -8.46 1.49 -9.05
C VAL A 97 -7.81 0.19 -8.57
N ILE A 98 -7.29 -0.63 -9.50
CA ILE A 98 -6.61 -1.88 -9.16
C ILE A 98 -5.37 -1.59 -8.31
N THR A 99 -4.55 -0.64 -8.71
CA THR A 99 -3.33 -0.29 -7.97
C THR A 99 -3.65 0.21 -6.56
N HIS A 100 -4.74 0.95 -6.36
CA HIS A 100 -5.16 1.37 -5.03
C HIS A 100 -5.51 0.19 -4.10
N ARG A 101 -6.17 -0.84 -4.63
CA ARG A 101 -6.57 -2.06 -3.88
C ARG A 101 -5.36 -2.93 -3.46
N VAL A 102 -4.20 -2.73 -4.08
CA VAL A 102 -2.95 -3.44 -3.77
C VAL A 102 -2.01 -2.57 -2.93
N ALA A 103 -1.80 -1.30 -3.31
CA ALA A 103 -0.82 -0.42 -2.67
C ALA A 103 -1.13 -0.12 -1.20
N GLY A 104 -2.42 0.00 -0.84
CA GLY A 104 -2.84 0.24 0.55
C GLY A 104 -2.35 -0.86 1.51
N PRO A 105 -2.70 -2.13 1.29
CA PRO A 105 -2.20 -3.23 2.10
C PRO A 105 -0.67 -3.35 2.12
N VAL A 106 0.01 -3.17 0.98
CA VAL A 106 1.49 -3.23 0.91
C VAL A 106 2.12 -2.22 1.86
N PHE A 107 1.61 -0.99 1.86
CA PHE A 107 2.11 0.06 2.72
C PHE A 107 1.93 -0.24 4.21
N VAL A 108 0.74 -0.72 4.60
CA VAL A 108 0.46 -1.12 5.99
C VAL A 108 1.42 -2.21 6.45
N MET A 109 1.66 -3.22 5.62
CA MET A 109 2.60 -4.30 5.94
C MET A 109 4.05 -3.80 6.00
N GLY A 110 4.45 -2.89 5.11
CA GLY A 110 5.77 -2.24 5.15
C GLY A 110 5.99 -1.49 6.46
N HIS A 111 4.97 -0.80 6.96
CA HIS A 111 5.04 -0.14 8.26
C HIS A 111 5.13 -1.13 9.42
N TYR A 112 4.37 -2.22 9.40
CA TYR A 112 4.49 -3.29 10.40
C TYR A 112 5.89 -3.91 10.40
N LEU A 113 6.48 -4.13 9.23
CA LEU A 113 7.87 -4.56 9.10
C LEU A 113 8.85 -3.55 9.70
N SER A 114 8.64 -2.23 9.52
CA SER A 114 9.52 -1.22 10.12
C SER A 114 9.44 -1.20 11.64
N ILE A 115 8.25 -1.42 12.22
CA ILE A 115 8.09 -1.54 13.68
C ILE A 115 8.82 -2.79 14.20
N MET A 116 8.68 -3.92 13.49
CA MET A 116 9.40 -5.16 13.83
C MET A 116 10.91 -5.04 13.70
N ALA A 117 11.40 -4.28 12.71
CA ALA A 117 12.82 -3.99 12.56
C ALA A 117 13.40 -3.19 13.75
N GLN A 118 12.55 -2.47 14.51
CA GLN A 118 12.93 -1.77 15.73
C GLN A 118 12.82 -2.66 16.98
N GLY A 119 12.60 -3.97 16.82
CA GLY A 119 12.48 -4.92 17.92
C GLY A 119 11.13 -4.87 18.66
N ARG A 120 10.13 -4.18 18.11
CA ARG A 120 8.78 -4.04 18.70
C ARG A 120 7.74 -4.77 17.87
N PHE A 121 6.59 -5.09 18.44
CA PHE A 121 5.52 -5.71 17.69
C PHE A 121 4.32 -4.78 17.48
N PRO A 122 3.84 -4.59 16.24
CA PRO A 122 2.71 -3.70 15.97
C PRO A 122 1.39 -4.30 16.45
N ARG A 123 0.42 -3.40 16.70
CA ARG A 123 -0.99 -3.75 16.80
C ARG A 123 -1.57 -3.93 15.41
N MET A 124 -2.03 -5.15 15.14
CA MET A 124 -2.53 -5.51 13.83
C MET A 124 -3.96 -5.03 13.63
N ARG A 125 -4.24 -4.42 12.47
CA ARG A 125 -5.58 -4.08 12.01
C ARG A 125 -6.00 -5.01 10.88
N THR A 126 -7.29 -5.30 10.75
CA THR A 126 -7.81 -6.03 9.58
C THR A 126 -7.70 -5.18 8.30
N LEU A 127 -7.44 -5.85 7.17
CA LEU A 127 -7.55 -5.23 5.84
C LEU A 127 -8.99 -4.91 5.46
N ARG A 128 -9.16 -3.99 4.50
CA ARG A 128 -10.48 -3.60 4.00
C ARG A 128 -11.05 -4.72 3.12
N ARG A 129 -12.39 -4.81 3.05
CA ARG A 129 -13.09 -5.83 2.24
C ARG A 129 -12.73 -5.77 0.74
N GLY A 130 -12.30 -4.63 0.23
CA GLY A 130 -11.89 -4.46 -1.18
C GLY A 130 -10.44 -4.85 -1.46
N ASP A 131 -9.62 -5.16 -0.48
CA ASP A 131 -8.18 -5.33 -0.71
C ASP A 131 -7.86 -6.69 -1.35
N GLU A 132 -6.90 -6.72 -2.28
CA GLU A 132 -6.51 -7.95 -2.99
C GLU A 132 -5.56 -8.84 -2.17
N LEU A 133 -4.71 -8.23 -1.33
CA LEU A 133 -3.64 -8.94 -0.61
C LEU A 133 -4.08 -9.63 0.69
N LYS A 134 -5.36 -9.99 0.84
CA LYS A 134 -5.89 -10.60 2.08
C LYS A 134 -5.26 -11.94 2.43
N ALA A 135 -5.02 -12.79 1.43
CA ALA A 135 -4.42 -14.10 1.65
C ALA A 135 -2.99 -13.96 2.20
N PHE A 136 -2.17 -13.15 1.52
CA PHE A 136 -0.83 -12.81 1.98
C PHE A 136 -0.85 -12.17 3.37
N PHE A 137 -1.77 -11.23 3.61
CA PHE A 137 -1.90 -10.57 4.90
C PHE A 137 -2.22 -11.53 6.03
N ARG A 138 -3.09 -12.53 5.80
CA ARG A 138 -3.38 -13.56 6.79
C ARG A 138 -2.14 -14.36 7.16
N THR A 139 -1.39 -14.84 6.16
CA THR A 139 -0.12 -15.54 6.39
C THR A 139 0.91 -14.66 7.09
N PHE A 140 0.95 -13.37 6.75
CA PHE A 140 1.78 -12.39 7.45
C PHE A 140 1.39 -12.26 8.92
N LEU A 141 0.10 -12.16 9.24
CA LEU A 141 -0.38 -12.11 10.63
C LEU A 141 0.01 -13.37 11.41
N GLU A 142 -0.21 -14.56 10.83
CA GLU A 142 0.17 -15.84 11.42
C GLU A 142 1.67 -15.89 11.74
N ALA A 143 2.51 -15.39 10.84
CA ALA A 143 3.96 -15.31 11.06
C ALA A 143 4.31 -14.37 12.23
N VAL A 144 3.68 -13.18 12.29
CA VAL A 144 3.94 -12.24 13.39
C VAL A 144 3.44 -12.78 14.73
N ASP A 145 2.29 -13.44 14.76
CA ASP A 145 1.77 -14.08 15.98
C ASP A 145 2.69 -15.21 16.45
N ALA A 146 3.24 -16.01 15.52
CA ALA A 146 4.24 -17.03 15.85
C ALA A 146 5.54 -16.40 16.41
N MET A 147 5.97 -15.25 15.87
CA MET A 147 7.12 -14.50 16.40
C MET A 147 6.85 -13.96 17.81
N LYS A 148 5.68 -13.35 18.05
CA LYS A 148 5.25 -12.89 19.38
C LYS A 148 5.25 -14.03 20.39
N ALA A 149 4.68 -15.17 20.01
CA ALA A 149 4.62 -16.35 20.88
C ALA A 149 6.03 -16.90 21.19
N ARG A 150 6.94 -16.90 20.22
CA ARG A 150 8.34 -17.28 20.44
C ARG A 150 9.05 -16.32 21.38
N GLU A 151 8.86 -15.02 21.19
CA GLU A 151 9.46 -13.99 22.04
C GLU A 151 8.96 -14.08 23.48
N ALA A 152 7.65 -14.32 23.68
CA ALA A 152 7.07 -14.54 24.99
C ALA A 152 7.67 -15.77 25.71
N ARG A 153 7.89 -16.87 24.98
CA ARG A 153 8.56 -18.06 25.54
C ARG A 153 10.01 -17.75 25.94
N HIS A 154 10.76 -17.02 25.12
CA HIS A 154 12.13 -16.66 25.44
C HIS A 154 12.22 -15.72 26.65
N ALA A 155 11.33 -14.73 26.75
CA ALA A 155 11.24 -13.85 27.92
C ALA A 155 10.97 -14.66 29.19
N ALA A 156 9.99 -15.57 29.17
CA ALA A 156 9.67 -16.41 30.32
C ALA A 156 10.84 -17.31 30.77
N VAL A 157 11.62 -17.84 29.82
CA VAL A 157 12.82 -18.64 30.14
C VAL A 157 13.89 -17.77 30.81
N LEU A 158 14.12 -16.56 30.32
CA LEU A 158 15.08 -15.62 30.93
C LEU A 158 14.63 -15.19 32.33
N GLU A 159 13.35 -14.84 32.50
CA GLU A 159 12.77 -14.48 33.80
C GLU A 159 12.95 -15.62 34.81
N ALA A 160 12.62 -16.86 34.43
CA ALA A 160 12.80 -18.03 35.29
C ALA A 160 14.28 -18.30 35.64
N ALA A 161 15.20 -18.04 34.72
CA ALA A 161 16.64 -18.17 34.98
C ALA A 161 17.13 -17.10 35.96
N VAL A 162 16.73 -15.85 35.77
CA VAL A 162 17.06 -14.72 36.65
C VAL A 162 16.58 -14.98 38.07
N GLU A 163 15.36 -15.47 38.26
CA GLU A 163 14.82 -15.79 39.60
C GLU A 163 15.66 -16.85 40.32
N ARG A 164 16.06 -17.92 39.63
CA ARG A 164 16.92 -18.97 40.21
C ARG A 164 18.31 -18.44 40.55
N MET A 165 18.88 -17.59 39.69
CA MET A 165 20.21 -17.01 39.91
C MET A 165 20.20 -16.03 41.09
N ARG A 166 19.16 -15.20 41.23
CA ARG A 166 18.98 -14.31 42.39
C ARG A 166 18.90 -15.07 43.71
N ALA A 167 18.22 -16.21 43.73
CA ALA A 167 18.19 -17.07 44.92
C ALA A 167 19.57 -17.64 45.28
N ALA A 168 20.46 -17.82 44.30
CA ALA A 168 21.83 -18.31 44.48
C ALA A 168 22.86 -17.20 44.70
N GLU A 169 22.50 -15.93 44.50
CA GLU A 169 23.39 -14.76 44.54
C GLU A 169 24.16 -14.63 45.86
N ALA A 170 23.54 -15.04 46.98
CA ALA A 170 24.18 -15.06 48.30
C ALA A 170 25.47 -15.91 48.36
N HIS A 171 25.63 -16.89 47.47
CA HIS A 171 26.77 -17.79 47.42
C HIS A 171 27.84 -17.38 46.38
N ALA A 172 27.52 -16.43 45.51
CA ALA A 172 28.40 -15.94 44.43
C ALA A 172 28.07 -14.47 44.09
N PRO A 173 28.38 -13.53 45.00
CA PRO A 173 28.02 -12.11 44.84
C PRO A 173 28.66 -11.44 43.62
N GLU A 174 29.75 -12.00 43.09
CA GLU A 174 30.38 -11.56 41.84
C GLU A 174 29.48 -11.70 40.60
N LEU A 175 28.43 -12.52 40.66
CA LEU A 175 27.46 -12.70 39.57
C LEU A 175 26.37 -11.63 39.54
N ALA A 176 26.23 -10.81 40.58
CA ALA A 176 25.23 -9.72 40.66
C ALA A 176 25.13 -8.85 39.39
N PRO A 177 26.22 -8.32 38.80
CA PRO A 177 26.12 -7.53 37.57
C PRO A 177 25.61 -8.33 36.36
N ALA A 178 25.97 -9.62 36.25
CA ALA A 178 25.48 -10.49 35.18
C ALA A 178 23.99 -10.81 35.34
N ILE A 179 23.54 -11.05 36.57
CA ILE A 179 22.13 -11.27 36.90
C ILE A 179 21.30 -10.04 36.54
N GLU A 180 21.77 -8.84 36.88
CA GLU A 180 21.05 -7.62 36.55
C GLU A 180 21.01 -7.35 35.04
N ALA A 181 22.09 -7.64 34.30
CA ALA A 181 22.09 -7.56 32.84
C ALA A 181 21.07 -8.51 32.19
N LEU A 182 20.98 -9.75 32.68
CA LEU A 182 19.98 -10.73 32.24
C LEU A 182 18.55 -10.28 32.60
N ALA A 183 18.36 -9.72 33.80
CA ALA A 183 17.08 -9.18 34.24
C ALA A 183 16.65 -7.99 33.36
N ALA A 184 17.58 -7.12 32.99
CA ALA A 184 17.33 -6.02 32.07
C ALA A 184 16.92 -6.53 30.68
N ALA A 185 17.62 -7.52 30.14
CA ALA A 185 17.30 -8.15 28.85
C ALA A 185 15.91 -8.83 28.87
N ALA A 186 15.55 -9.50 29.97
CA ALA A 186 14.23 -10.08 30.15
C ALA A 186 13.12 -9.01 30.14
N ARG A 187 13.31 -7.92 30.90
CA ARG A 187 12.37 -6.78 30.95
C ARG A 187 12.22 -6.11 29.58
N GLU A 188 13.31 -5.91 28.84
CA GLU A 188 13.28 -5.33 27.50
C GLU A 188 12.45 -6.17 26.53
N ARG A 189 12.69 -7.48 26.49
CA ARG A 189 11.92 -8.42 25.66
C ARG A 189 10.44 -8.46 26.06
N ARG A 190 10.14 -8.38 27.36
CA ARG A 190 8.76 -8.31 27.85
C ARG A 190 8.08 -6.99 27.44
N ALA A 191 8.80 -5.87 27.52
CA ALA A 191 8.30 -4.57 27.10
C ALA A 191 8.00 -4.53 25.60
N ALA A 192 8.82 -5.15 24.76
CA ALA A 192 8.59 -5.25 23.31
C ALA A 192 7.25 -5.93 22.95
N LEU A 193 6.73 -6.80 23.82
CA LEU A 193 5.41 -7.43 23.67
C LEU A 193 4.25 -6.58 24.21
N ALA A 194 4.54 -5.62 25.11
CA ALA A 194 3.55 -4.82 25.83
C ALA A 194 3.27 -3.45 25.21
N ILE A 195 4.13 -2.98 24.29
CA ILE A 195 3.92 -1.71 23.59
C ILE A 195 2.78 -1.87 22.59
N ASP A 196 1.57 -1.61 23.07
CA ASP A 196 0.45 -1.16 22.25
C ASP A 196 0.80 0.24 21.74
N ASP A 197 1.22 0.36 20.47
CA ASP A 197 1.35 1.67 19.84
C ASP A 197 -0.04 2.35 19.86
N PRO A 198 -0.24 3.46 20.60
CA PRO A 198 -1.57 4.03 20.82
C PRO A 198 -2.08 4.79 19.59
N GLU A 199 -1.22 5.13 18.63
CA GLU A 199 -1.66 5.70 17.37
C GLU A 199 -2.15 4.59 16.42
N PRO A 200 -3.42 4.62 15.97
CA PRO A 200 -3.81 3.82 14.82
C PRO A 200 -2.87 4.21 13.68
N THR A 201 -2.10 3.24 13.19
CA THR A 201 -1.13 3.40 12.09
C THR A 201 -1.64 4.44 11.10
N PRO A 202 -0.99 5.61 10.99
CA PRO A 202 -1.41 6.63 10.06
C PRO A 202 -1.49 6.01 8.66
N ILE A 203 -2.63 6.16 8.00
CA ILE A 203 -2.82 5.70 6.60
C ILE A 203 -1.76 6.33 5.69
N ALA A 204 -1.16 7.45 6.12
CA ALA A 204 0.01 8.06 5.52
C ALA A 204 1.10 8.25 6.59
N VAL A 205 2.01 7.28 6.71
CA VAL A 205 3.37 7.53 7.20
C VAL A 205 4.06 8.40 6.13
N PRO A 206 4.52 9.62 6.46
CA PRO A 206 5.26 10.43 5.50
C PRO A 206 6.51 9.66 5.06
N ALA A 207 6.82 9.72 3.76
CA ALA A 207 8.02 9.11 3.21
C ALA A 207 9.24 9.52 4.07
N PRO A 208 10.21 8.61 4.30
CA PRO A 208 11.41 8.95 5.02
C PRO A 208 12.01 10.19 4.35
N ARG A 209 12.22 11.26 5.12
CA ARG A 209 13.01 12.39 4.62
C ARG A 209 14.36 11.79 4.26
N GLN A 210 14.63 11.66 2.96
CA GLN A 210 15.97 11.37 2.49
C GLN A 210 16.86 12.40 3.17
N GLY A 211 17.78 11.89 3.99
CA GLY A 211 18.64 12.73 4.79
C GLY A 211 19.23 13.81 3.92
N ALA A 212 19.28 15.03 4.46
CA ALA A 212 20.17 16.05 3.97
C ALA A 212 21.60 15.49 4.05
N ALA A 213 22.01 14.82 2.98
CA ALA A 213 23.40 14.56 2.69
C ALA A 213 23.97 15.87 2.16
N GLY A 214 24.85 16.48 2.94
CA GLY A 214 25.74 17.55 2.50
C GLY A 214 25.24 18.95 2.77
N ARG A 215 25.67 19.55 3.89
CA ARG A 215 26.93 20.31 3.95
C ARG A 215 27.41 20.40 5.38
#